data_AF-A0A2V8PBL0-F1
#
_entry.id   AF-A0A2V8PBL0-F1
#
_cell.length_a   1.000
_cell.length_b   1.000
_cell.length_c   1.000
_cell.angle_alpha   90.00
_cell.angle_beta   90.00
_cell.angle_gamma   90.00
#
_symmetry.space_group_name_H-M   'P 1'
#
loop_
_entity.id
_entity.type
_entity.pdbx_description
1 polymer ?
#
loop_
_entity_poly.entity_id
_entity_poly.type
_entity_poly.pdbx_seq_one_letter_code
_entity_poly.pdbx_strand_id
1 'polypeptide(L)'
;MAMLRDMIRVMAVQESELEALVKAGIFQSKTEVVDEALRLLFASRPELRFEAAIQLFKDGEVTLGRAAEIAGVTRWEFEDILASHDIQRVVEGDAASPSK
;
A
#
# COMPACT_ATOMS: atom_id res chain seq x y z
N MET A 1 -13.89 17.57 0.95
CA MET A 1 -15.15 17.22 1.65
C MET A 1 -15.96 16.11 0.99
N ALA A 2 -15.86 15.88 -0.33
CA ALA A 2 -16.49 14.72 -0.99
C ALA A 2 -15.82 13.38 -0.62
N MET A 3 -14.48 13.29 -0.66
CA MET A 3 -13.73 12.06 -0.34
C MET A 3 -14.03 11.50 1.07
N LEU A 4 -14.15 12.35 2.09
CA LEU A 4 -14.48 11.91 3.46
C LEU A 4 -15.90 11.31 3.54
N ARG A 5 -16.85 11.87 2.78
CA ARG A 5 -18.25 11.40 2.76
C ARG A 5 -18.39 10.09 2.01
N ASP A 6 -17.67 9.94 0.89
CA ASP A 6 -17.64 8.71 0.12
C ASP A 6 -16.90 7.61 0.89
N MET A 7 -15.80 7.93 1.57
CA MET A 7 -15.07 7.01 2.45
C MET A 7 -15.95 6.50 3.61
N ILE A 8 -16.71 7.38 4.29
CA ILE A 8 -17.67 6.97 5.33
C ILE A 8 -18.78 6.05 4.76
N ARG A 9 -19.27 6.34 3.55
CA ARG A 9 -20.35 5.57 2.92
C ARG A 9 -19.89 4.19 2.42
N VAL A 10 -18.66 4.10 1.92
CA VAL A 10 -17.99 2.86 1.53
C VAL A 10 -17.74 1.99 2.78
N MET A 11 -17.34 2.58 3.90
CA MET A 11 -17.08 1.85 5.15
C MET A 11 -18.36 1.27 5.80
N ALA A 12 -19.49 1.97 5.74
CA ALA A 12 -20.70 1.55 6.47
C ALA A 12 -21.31 0.21 6.00
N VAL A 13 -21.28 -0.08 4.69
CA VAL A 13 -21.80 -1.36 4.16
C VAL A 13 -20.82 -2.50 4.44
N GLN A 14 -19.53 -2.27 4.15
CA GLN A 14 -18.47 -3.23 4.42
C GLN A 14 -18.40 -3.57 5.92
N GLU A 15 -18.57 -2.60 6.81
CA GLU A 15 -18.46 -2.85 8.25
C GLU A 15 -19.45 -3.91 8.75
N SER A 16 -20.70 -3.88 8.27
CA SER A 16 -21.71 -4.88 8.65
C SER A 16 -21.38 -6.28 8.15
N GLU A 17 -20.79 -6.40 6.96
CA GLU A 17 -20.36 -7.66 6.36
C GLU A 17 -19.12 -8.21 7.07
N LEU A 18 -18.12 -7.36 7.34
CA LEU A 18 -16.94 -7.70 8.14
C LEU A 18 -17.37 -8.21 9.53
N GLU A 19 -18.33 -7.54 10.15
CA GLU A 19 -18.85 -7.95 11.47
C GLU A 19 -19.63 -9.27 11.42
N ALA A 20 -20.41 -9.51 10.37
CA ALA A 20 -21.11 -10.77 10.18
C ALA A 20 -20.13 -11.95 10.06
N LEU A 21 -19.03 -11.78 9.33
CA LEU A 21 -17.98 -12.79 9.18
C LEU A 21 -17.28 -13.13 10.50
N VAL A 22 -17.03 -12.12 11.34
CA VAL A 22 -16.47 -12.33 12.70
C VAL A 22 -17.50 -12.99 13.62
N LYS A 23 -18.75 -12.54 13.62
CA LYS A 23 -19.84 -13.12 14.42
C LYS A 23 -20.15 -14.58 14.05
N ALA A 24 -19.98 -14.93 12.77
CA ALA A 24 -20.08 -16.30 12.28
C ALA A 24 -18.90 -17.18 12.69
N GLY A 25 -17.85 -16.62 13.29
CA GLY A 25 -16.66 -17.34 13.73
C GLY A 25 -15.70 -17.73 12.59
N ILE A 26 -15.86 -17.14 11.40
CA ILE A 26 -15.01 -17.43 10.23
C ILE A 26 -13.65 -16.75 10.37
N PHE A 27 -13.63 -15.52 10.88
CA PHE A 27 -12.43 -14.73 11.13
C PHE A 27 -12.41 -14.25 12.59
N GLN A 28 -11.22 -14.04 13.15
CA GLN A 28 -11.00 -13.59 14.52
C GLN A 28 -11.24 -12.09 14.70
N SER A 29 -11.11 -11.30 13.62
CA SER A 29 -11.29 -9.85 13.67
C SER A 29 -11.66 -9.25 12.31
N LYS A 30 -12.19 -8.03 12.32
CA LYS A 30 -12.46 -7.25 11.10
C LYS A 30 -11.16 -6.99 10.31
N THR A 31 -10.04 -6.77 11.01
CA THR A 31 -8.72 -6.58 10.40
C THR A 31 -8.29 -7.80 9.59
N GLU A 32 -8.48 -9.00 10.13
CA GLU A 32 -8.12 -10.24 9.42
C GLU A 32 -8.91 -10.42 8.12
N VAL A 33 -10.19 -10.03 8.12
CA VAL A 33 -11.02 -10.05 6.90
C VAL A 33 -10.49 -9.06 5.86
N VAL A 34 -10.09 -7.85 6.29
CA VAL A 34 -9.52 -6.83 5.39
C VAL A 34 -8.18 -7.28 4.82
N ASP A 35 -7.33 -7.88 5.65
CA ASP A 35 -6.05 -8.44 5.23
C ASP A 35 -6.24 -9.56 4.20
N GLU A 36 -7.22 -10.44 4.40
CA GLU A 36 -7.58 -11.49 3.44
C GLU A 36 -8.11 -10.90 2.13
N ALA A 37 -9.00 -9.91 2.20
CA ALA A 37 -9.56 -9.25 1.04
C ALA A 37 -8.47 -8.56 0.19
N LEU A 38 -7.55 -7.84 0.84
CA LEU A 38 -6.40 -7.21 0.16
C LEU A 38 -5.47 -8.27 -0.44
N ARG A 39 -5.22 -9.38 0.26
CA ARG A 39 -4.41 -10.49 -0.25
C ARG A 39 -5.03 -11.10 -1.51
N LEU A 40 -6.34 -11.35 -1.51
CA LEU A 40 -7.06 -11.89 -2.67
C LEU A 40 -7.10 -10.88 -3.83
N LEU A 41 -7.27 -9.59 -3.54
CA LEU A 41 -7.21 -8.53 -4.53
C LEU A 41 -5.84 -8.53 -5.23
N PHE A 42 -4.74 -8.51 -4.47
CA PHE A 42 -3.39 -8.51 -5.03
C PHE A 42 -3.00 -9.83 -5.68
N ALA A 43 -3.54 -10.96 -5.23
CA ALA A 43 -3.33 -12.25 -5.88
C ALA A 43 -4.02 -12.31 -7.26
N SER A 44 -5.22 -11.74 -7.37
CA SER A 44 -5.98 -11.72 -8.63
C SER A 44 -5.57 -10.59 -9.58
N ARG A 45 -4.99 -9.51 -9.04
CA ARG A 45 -4.55 -8.31 -9.77
C ARG A 45 -3.22 -7.80 -9.21
N PRO A 46 -2.10 -8.49 -9.49
CA PRO A 46 -0.77 -8.11 -8.96
C PRO A 46 -0.36 -6.68 -9.31
N GLU A 47 -0.83 -6.12 -10.42
CA GLU A 47 -0.60 -4.73 -10.82
C GLU A 47 -1.09 -3.72 -9.77
N LEU A 48 -2.21 -3.99 -9.09
CA LEU A 48 -2.73 -3.09 -8.06
C LEU A 48 -1.84 -3.04 -6.81
N ARG A 49 -1.10 -4.13 -6.55
CA ARG A 49 -0.12 -4.19 -5.47
C ARG A 49 1.04 -3.23 -5.72
N PHE A 50 1.50 -3.15 -6.97
CA PHE A 50 2.54 -2.21 -7.38
C PHE A 50 2.06 -0.77 -7.28
N GLU A 51 0.87 -0.46 -7.79
CA GLU A 51 0.30 0.89 -7.70
C GLU A 51 0.16 1.36 -6.24
N ALA A 52 -0.28 0.47 -5.34
CA ALA A 52 -0.36 0.79 -3.91
C ALA A 52 1.03 1.06 -3.30
N ALA A 53 2.02 0.23 -3.59
CA ALA A 53 3.39 0.41 -3.11
C ALA A 53 4.02 1.70 -3.64
N ILE A 54 3.81 2.01 -4.92
CA ILE A 54 4.29 3.23 -5.58
C ILE A 54 3.67 4.45 -4.92
N GLN A 55 2.34 4.46 -4.73
CA GLN A 55 1.66 5.62 -4.15
C GLN A 55 2.10 5.87 -2.70
N LEU A 56 2.21 4.81 -1.89
CA LEU A 56 2.74 4.93 -0.51
C LEU A 56 4.17 5.46 -0.46
N PHE A 57 5.01 5.07 -1.42
CA PHE A 57 6.37 5.60 -1.53
C PHE A 57 6.38 7.09 -1.95
N LYS A 58 5.57 7.46 -2.95
CA LYS A 58 5.46 8.86 -3.44
C LYS A 58 4.96 9.80 -2.35
N ASP A 59 4.07 9.33 -1.49
CA ASP A 59 3.52 10.10 -0.38
C ASP A 59 4.48 10.18 0.83
N GLY A 60 5.61 9.45 0.79
CA GLY A 60 6.59 9.42 1.87
C GLY A 60 6.16 8.60 3.10
N GLU A 61 5.04 7.88 3.02
CA GLU A 61 4.47 7.06 4.10
C GLU A 61 5.33 5.82 4.39
N VAL A 62 6.08 5.36 3.39
CA VAL A 62 6.97 4.20 3.51
C VAL A 62 8.33 4.48 2.87
N THR A 63 9.37 3.85 3.41
CA THR A 63 10.69 3.84 2.78
C THR A 63 10.67 3.01 1.49
N LEU A 64 11.67 3.18 0.62
CA LEU A 64 11.79 2.34 -0.58
C LEU A 64 11.83 0.84 -0.25
N GLY A 65 12.58 0.46 0.78
CA GLY A 65 12.66 -0.95 1.19
C GLY A 65 11.29 -1.50 1.59
N ARG A 66 10.53 -0.71 2.35
CA ARG A 66 9.17 -1.09 2.74
C ARG A 66 8.20 -1.13 1.55
N ALA A 67 8.33 -0.21 0.60
CA ALA A 67 7.55 -0.25 -0.63
C ALA A 67 7.85 -1.51 -1.47
N ALA A 68 9.13 -1.90 -1.59
CA ALA A 68 9.53 -3.13 -2.27
C ALA A 68 8.95 -4.40 -1.59
N GLU A 69 8.96 -4.46 -0.26
CA GLU A 69 8.29 -5.53 0.51
C GLU A 69 6.79 -5.57 0.21
N ILE A 70 6.12 -4.41 0.22
CA ILE A 70 4.70 -4.30 -0.10
C ILE A 70 4.46 -4.76 -1.52
N ALA A 71 5.32 -4.42 -2.49
CA ALA A 71 5.23 -4.86 -3.87
C ALA A 71 5.56 -6.36 -4.06
N GLY A 72 6.24 -6.99 -3.10
CA GLY A 72 6.65 -8.39 -3.17
C GLY A 72 7.83 -8.64 -4.11
N VAL A 73 8.70 -7.65 -4.25
CA VAL A 73 9.88 -7.67 -5.13
C VAL A 73 11.11 -7.23 -4.35
N THR A 74 12.29 -7.41 -4.95
CA THR A 74 13.53 -6.84 -4.41
C THR A 74 13.53 -5.33 -4.52
N ARG A 75 14.37 -4.68 -3.71
CA ARG A 75 14.57 -3.23 -3.77
C ARG A 75 14.98 -2.76 -5.17
N TRP A 76 15.84 -3.53 -5.86
CA TRP A 76 16.32 -3.20 -7.20
C TRP A 76 15.21 -3.27 -8.24
N GLU A 77 14.41 -4.34 -8.23
CA GLU A 77 13.24 -4.47 -9.12
C GLU A 77 12.22 -3.36 -8.87
N PHE A 78 12.06 -2.93 -7.60
CA PHE A 78 11.18 -1.81 -7.30
C PHE A 78 11.72 -0.47 -7.81
N GLU A 79 13.04 -0.26 -7.82
CA GLU A 79 13.66 0.92 -8.45
C GLU A 79 13.42 0.94 -9.97
N ASP A 80 13.50 -0.21 -10.64
CA ASP A 80 13.18 -0.34 -12.07
C ASP A 80 11.70 -0.04 -12.35
N ILE A 81 10.80 -0.51 -11.47
CA ILE A 81 9.36 -0.21 -11.55
C ILE A 81 9.14 1.30 -11.46
N LEU A 82 9.73 1.98 -10.47
CA LEU A 82 9.60 3.44 -10.33
C LEU A 82 10.11 4.20 -11.56
N ALA A 83 11.24 3.77 -12.13
CA ALA A 83 11.79 4.36 -13.34
C ALA A 83 10.86 4.19 -14.55
N SER A 84 10.21 3.03 -14.70
CA SER A 84 9.24 2.79 -15.78
C SER A 84 7.95 3.62 -15.65
N HIS A 85 7.66 4.14 -14.45
CA HIS A 85 6.56 5.06 -14.17
C HIS A 85 6.97 6.54 -14.14
N ASP A 86 8.16 6.89 -14.62
CA ASP A 86 8.71 8.25 -14.64
C ASP A 86 8.86 8.88 -13.23
N ILE A 87 8.96 8.06 -12.20
CA ILE A 87 9.13 8.52 -10.81
C ILE A 87 10.62 8.61 -10.51
N GLN A 88 11.15 9.82 -10.61
CA GLN A 88 12.54 10.11 -10.27
C GLN A 88 12.73 10.12 -8.75
N ARG A 89 13.73 9.38 -8.26
CA ARG A 89 14.20 9.53 -6.88
C ARG A 89 14.76 10.93 -6.69
N VAL A 90 14.11 11.75 -5.87
CA VAL A 90 14.79 12.88 -5.23
C VAL A 90 15.68 12.28 -4.15
N VAL A 91 16.92 11.95 -4.52
CA VAL A 91 17.97 11.74 -3.54
C VAL A 91 18.30 13.14 -3.03
N GLU A 92 17.77 13.52 -1.87
CA GLU A 92 18.32 14.63 -1.12
C GLU A 92 19.72 14.18 -0.70
N GLY A 93 20.68 14.47 -1.58
CA GLY A 93 22.08 14.20 -1.33
C GLY A 93 22.47 14.97 -0.09
N ASP A 94 22.81 14.23 0.96
CA ASP A 94 23.58 14.70 2.09
C ASP A 94 24.67 15.62 1.53
N ALA A 95 24.54 16.93 1.81
CA ALA A 95 25.47 17.91 1.32
C ALA A 95 26.84 17.47 1.79
N ALA A 96 27.68 17.05 0.85
CA ALA A 96 29.06 16.72 1.09
C ALA A 96 29.68 17.86 1.91
N SER A 97 29.86 17.63 3.20
CA SER A 97 30.64 18.53 4.03
C SER A 97 32.06 18.46 3.48
N PRO A 98 32.62 19.55 2.93
CA PRO A 98 33.97 19.52 2.43
C PRO A 98 34.89 19.37 3.65
N SER A 99 35.49 18.18 3.81
CA SER A 99 36.59 18.00 4.74
C SER A 99 37.74 18.92 4.32
N LYS A 100 37.99 19.95 5.11
CA LYS A 100 39.29 20.57 5.30
C LYS A 100 39.46 20.90 6.78
#